data_AF-G3UDG7-F1
#
_entry.id   AF-G3UDG7-F1
#
_cell.length_a   1.000
_cell.length_b   1.000
_cell.length_c   1.000
_cell.angle_alpha   90.00
_cell.angle_beta   90.00
_cell.angle_gamma   90.00
#
_symmetry.space_group_name_H-M   'P 1'
#
loop_
_entity.id
_entity.type
_entity.pdbx_description
1 polymer ?
#
loop_
_entity_poly.entity_id
_entity_poly.type
_entity_poly.pdbx_seq_one_letter_code
_entity_poly.pdbx_strand_id
1 'polypeptide(L)'
;MDKRCLLLLLGLSLLLGFLQALRCHQCFRVRPDGSCQHRRAICTAKENEECLQRKYYNDNRYLHGYQDCRANCTNMTAVQGTYTMVLSCCKDRNFCNRM
;
A
#
# COMPACT_ATOMS: atom_id res chain seq x y z
N MET A 1 -37.40 18.62 -6.65
CA MET A 1 -36.42 17.76 -7.35
C MET A 1 -37.15 16.51 -7.84
N ASP A 2 -37.09 16.22 -9.14
CA ASP A 2 -37.73 15.05 -9.74
C ASP A 2 -37.15 13.75 -9.14
N LYS A 3 -38.00 12.76 -8.86
CA LYS A 3 -37.63 11.42 -8.36
C LYS A 3 -36.64 10.72 -9.28
N ARG A 4 -36.73 10.96 -10.60
CA ARG A 4 -35.75 10.47 -11.60
C ARG A 4 -34.37 11.09 -11.39
N CYS A 5 -34.32 12.37 -11.06
CA CYS A 5 -33.06 13.08 -10.82
C CYS A 5 -32.39 12.54 -9.54
N LEU A 6 -33.17 12.24 -8.50
CA LEU A 6 -32.67 11.63 -7.26
C LEU A 6 -32.05 10.24 -7.50
N LEU A 7 -32.71 9.39 -8.28
CA LEU A 7 -32.22 8.06 -8.64
C LEU A 7 -30.93 8.12 -9.45
N LEU A 8 -30.82 9.07 -10.39
CA LEU A 8 -29.60 9.29 -11.18
C LEU A 8 -28.43 9.75 -10.30
N LEU A 9 -28.67 10.67 -9.36
CA LEU A 9 -27.64 11.13 -8.42
C LEU A 9 -27.17 10.00 -7.49
N LEU A 10 -28.08 9.17 -7.00
CA LEU A 10 -27.74 7.99 -6.21
C LEU A 10 -26.89 6.99 -7.01
N GLY A 11 -27.29 6.67 -8.24
CA GLY A 11 -26.52 5.80 -9.12
C GLY A 11 -25.11 6.34 -9.40
N LEU A 12 -24.99 7.65 -9.66
CA LEU A 12 -23.70 8.30 -9.90
C LEU A 12 -22.80 8.30 -8.64
N SER A 13 -23.38 8.53 -7.47
CA SER A 13 -22.65 8.52 -6.19
C SER A 13 -22.09 7.14 -5.85
N LEU A 14 -22.85 6.07 -6.13
CA LEU A 14 -22.40 4.69 -5.99
C LEU A 14 -21.25 4.38 -6.94
N LEU A 15 -21.37 4.75 -8.21
CA LEU A 15 -20.31 4.58 -9.23
C LEU A 15 -19.00 5.30 -8.85
N LEU A 16 -19.10 6.54 -8.36
CA LEU A 16 -17.94 7.31 -7.88
C LEU A 16 -17.24 6.67 -6.68
N GLY A 17 -17.99 5.99 -5.80
CA GLY A 17 -17.43 5.21 -4.70
C GLY A 17 -16.59 4.01 -5.16
N PHE A 18 -17.00 3.33 -6.24
CA PHE A 18 -16.25 2.22 -6.84
C PHE A 18 -15.00 2.66 -7.59
N LEU A 19 -14.94 3.91 -8.09
CA LEU A 19 -13.80 4.43 -8.85
C LEU A 19 -12.62 4.90 -7.98
N GLN A 20 -12.67 4.73 -6.65
CA GLN A 20 -11.56 5.15 -5.80
C GLN A 20 -10.33 4.27 -6.01
N ALA A 21 -9.35 4.80 -6.74
CA ALA A 21 -8.08 4.12 -6.94
C ALA A 21 -7.30 4.01 -5.62
N LEU A 22 -6.75 2.82 -5.37
CA LEU A 22 -6.02 2.49 -4.14
C LEU A 22 -4.77 3.36 -4.04
N ARG A 23 -4.63 4.10 -2.93
CA ARG A 23 -3.46 4.94 -2.63
C ARG A 23 -2.55 4.23 -1.65
N CYS A 24 -1.24 4.24 -1.88
CA CYS A 24 -0.27 3.58 -1.02
C CYS A 24 0.84 4.56 -0.59
N HIS A 25 1.47 4.29 0.55
CA HIS A 25 2.71 4.99 0.89
C HIS A 25 3.81 4.54 -0.06
N GLN A 26 4.62 5.49 -0.51
CA GLN A 26 5.86 5.21 -1.23
C GLN A 26 7.03 5.77 -0.43
N CYS A 27 7.99 4.91 -0.13
CA CYS A 27 9.21 5.27 0.56
C CYS A 27 10.30 4.26 0.25
N PHE A 28 11.42 4.75 -0.28
CA PHE A 28 12.54 3.87 -0.65
C PHE A 28 13.29 3.33 0.57
N ARG A 29 13.26 4.07 1.69
CA ARG A 29 13.89 3.66 2.95
C ARG A 29 13.13 4.22 4.15
N VAL A 30 12.39 3.36 4.83
CA VAL A 30 11.75 3.65 6.12
C VAL A 30 12.73 3.32 7.23
N ARG A 31 12.97 4.27 8.15
CA ARG A 31 13.87 4.10 9.29
C ARG A 31 13.19 3.31 10.41
N PRO A 32 13.96 2.82 11.41
CA PRO A 32 13.40 2.16 12.59
C PRO A 32 12.37 2.98 13.38
N ASP A 33 12.43 4.31 13.33
CA ASP A 33 11.46 5.22 13.96
C ASP A 33 10.17 5.40 13.14
N GLY A 34 10.02 4.68 12.02
CA GLY A 34 8.88 4.75 11.10
C GLY A 34 8.93 5.93 10.12
N SER A 35 9.93 6.81 10.20
CA SER A 35 10.06 7.94 9.30
C SER A 35 10.63 7.55 7.94
N CYS A 36 10.16 8.22 6.87
CA CYS A 36 10.70 8.01 5.55
C CYS A 36 11.99 8.81 5.35
N GLN A 37 13.10 8.13 5.10
CA GLN A 37 14.40 8.76 4.84
C GLN A 37 14.54 9.25 3.39
N HIS A 38 13.99 8.52 2.41
CA HIS A 38 14.20 8.82 0.99
C HIS A 38 12.93 8.62 0.16
N ARG A 39 12.64 9.60 -0.71
CA ARG A 39 11.52 9.60 -1.67
C ARG A 39 10.16 9.34 -1.02
N ARG A 40 9.79 10.14 -0.02
CA ARG A 40 8.44 10.14 0.52
C ARG A 40 7.47 10.60 -0.56
N ALA A 41 6.57 9.72 -0.98
CA ALA A 41 5.52 10.02 -1.93
C ALA A 41 4.27 9.19 -1.62
N ILE A 42 3.24 9.41 -2.43
CA ILE A 42 2.04 8.58 -2.48
C ILE A 42 1.94 8.09 -3.91
N CYS A 43 1.80 6.78 -4.09
CA CYS A 43 1.47 6.20 -5.38
C CYS A 43 -0.01 5.82 -5.41
N THR A 44 -0.60 5.86 -6.60
CA THR A 44 -1.92 5.35 -6.88
C THR A 44 -1.74 4.04 -7.64
N ALA A 45 -2.18 2.93 -7.05
CA ALA A 45 -2.06 1.62 -7.65
C ALA A 45 -2.92 1.52 -8.92
N LYS A 46 -2.32 1.00 -9.98
CA LYS A 46 -3.03 0.63 -11.22
C LYS A 46 -3.83 -0.67 -11.00
N GLU A 47 -4.62 -1.06 -12.00
CA GLU A 47 -5.55 -2.21 -11.94
C GLU A 47 -4.91 -3.52 -11.43
N ASN A 48 -3.63 -3.76 -11.72
CA ASN A 48 -2.89 -4.96 -11.31
C ASN A 48 -1.84 -4.70 -10.22
N GLU A 49 -1.87 -3.52 -9.61
CA GLU A 49 -0.95 -3.15 -8.52
C GLU A 49 -1.66 -3.20 -7.17
N GLU A 50 -0.90 -3.54 -6.15
CA GLU A 50 -1.33 -3.50 -4.75
C GLU A 50 -0.31 -2.70 -3.93
N CYS A 51 -0.67 -2.33 -2.70
CA CYS A 51 0.30 -1.71 -1.81
C CYS A 51 1.29 -2.77 -1.31
N LEU A 52 2.58 -2.53 -1.50
CA LEU A 52 3.68 -3.35 -1.00
C LEU A 52 4.32 -2.70 0.22
N GLN A 53 4.66 -3.54 1.19
CA GLN A 53 5.53 -3.24 2.31
C GLN A 53 6.59 -4.34 2.42
N ARG A 54 7.86 -3.93 2.50
CA ARG A 54 8.98 -4.84 2.73
C ARG A 54 9.76 -4.42 3.97
N LYS A 55 9.97 -5.33 4.91
CA LYS A 55 10.68 -5.11 6.16
C LYS A 55 11.95 -5.97 6.20
N TYR A 56 13.05 -5.38 6.64
CA TYR A 56 14.34 -6.05 6.78
C TYR A 56 14.74 -6.10 8.25
N TYR A 57 15.21 -7.27 8.68
CA TYR A 57 15.62 -7.55 10.05
C TYR A 57 17.00 -8.20 10.08
N ASN A 58 17.72 -8.02 11.18
CA ASN A 58 18.90 -8.81 11.55
C ASN A 58 18.74 -9.24 13.02
N ASP A 59 18.79 -10.53 13.31
CA ASP A 59 18.55 -11.09 14.65
C ASP A 59 17.25 -10.53 15.30
N ASN A 60 16.16 -10.55 14.54
CA ASN A 60 14.85 -9.99 14.90
C ASN A 60 14.81 -8.47 15.14
N ARG A 61 15.93 -7.75 15.03
CA ARG A 61 15.97 -6.29 15.10
C ARG A 61 15.59 -5.69 13.75
N TYR A 62 14.55 -4.86 13.72
CA TYR A 62 14.16 -4.12 12.52
C TYR A 62 15.26 -3.14 12.09
N LEU A 63 15.66 -3.23 10.83
CA LEU A 63 16.72 -2.42 10.25
C LEU A 63 16.16 -1.23 9.47
N HIS A 64 15.28 -1.51 8.51
CA HIS A 64 14.63 -0.55 7.64
C HIS A 64 13.52 -1.23 6.85
N GLY A 65 12.74 -0.42 6.14
CA GLY A 65 11.68 -0.91 5.25
C GLY A 65 11.62 -0.18 3.91
N TYR A 66 10.74 -0.69 3.06
CA TYR A 66 10.42 -0.16 1.74
C TYR A 66 8.91 -0.22 1.53
N GLN A 67 8.35 0.80 0.89
CA GLN A 67 6.92 0.91 0.59
C GLN A 67 6.74 1.38 -0.84
N ASP A 68 5.80 0.77 -1.58
CA ASP A 68 5.49 1.16 -2.97
C ASP A 68 4.15 0.58 -3.45
N CYS A 69 3.74 0.94 -4.66
CA CYS A 69 2.73 0.23 -5.43
C CYS A 69 3.44 -0.84 -6.27
N ARG A 70 2.94 -2.07 -6.29
CA ARG A 70 3.63 -3.18 -6.96
C ARG A 70 2.67 -4.12 -7.67
N ALA A 71 2.97 -4.38 -8.94
CA ALA A 71 2.35 -5.48 -9.67
C ALA A 71 2.93 -6.84 -9.26
N ASN A 72 2.11 -7.89 -9.29
CA ASN A 72 2.49 -9.25 -8.92
C ASN A 72 3.11 -9.31 -7.50
N CYS A 73 2.43 -8.69 -6.54
CA CYS A 73 2.85 -8.70 -5.16
C CYS A 73 2.37 -10.00 -4.49
N THR A 74 3.31 -10.79 -3.96
CA THR A 74 2.99 -12.03 -3.23
C THR A 74 3.66 -12.01 -1.87
N ASN A 75 2.89 -12.23 -0.81
CA ASN A 75 3.42 -12.34 0.55
C ASN A 75 4.54 -13.39 0.62
N MET A 76 5.69 -13.03 1.16
CA MET A 76 6.79 -13.96 1.33
C MET A 76 7.71 -13.56 2.47
N THR A 77 8.40 -14.54 3.01
CA THR A 77 9.50 -14.37 3.96
C THR A 77 10.73 -15.05 3.40
N ALA A 78 11.86 -14.34 3.36
CA ALA A 78 13.16 -14.89 3.00
C ALA A 78 14.13 -14.74 4.18
N VAL A 79 14.90 -15.78 4.46
CA VAL A 79 15.88 -15.83 5.56
C VAL A 79 17.25 -16.16 4.99
N GLN A 80 18.28 -15.41 5.37
CA GLN A 80 19.67 -15.65 4.99
C GLN A 80 20.58 -15.39 6.21
N GLY A 81 21.01 -16.47 6.87
CA GLY A 81 21.71 -16.36 8.14
C GLY A 81 20.83 -15.66 9.18
N THR A 82 21.33 -14.57 9.76
CA THR A 82 20.61 -13.74 10.74
C THR A 82 19.69 -12.71 10.08
N TYR A 83 19.77 -12.54 8.76
CA TYR A 83 18.95 -11.58 8.03
C TYR A 83 17.59 -12.18 7.65
N THR A 84 16.52 -11.42 7.90
CA THR A 84 15.16 -11.77 7.48
C THR A 84 14.53 -10.64 6.68
N MET A 85 13.91 -10.98 5.55
CA MET A 85 13.12 -10.08 4.73
C MET A 85 11.67 -10.56 4.74
N VAL A 86 10.74 -9.68 5.10
CA VAL A 86 9.30 -9.94 5.06
C VAL A 86 8.68 -9.00 4.04
N LEU A 87 8.01 -9.57 3.04
CA LEU A 87 7.23 -8.85 2.03
C LEU A 87 5.75 -9.08 2.30
N SER A 88 4.99 -8.00 2.43
CA SER A 88 3.55 -8.00 2.64
C SER A 88 2.85 -7.14 1.58
N CYS A 89 1.73 -7.65 1.09
CA CYS A 89 0.90 -7.06 0.04
C CYS A 89 -0.50 -6.83 0.59
N CYS A 90 -1.11 -5.70 0.26
CA CYS A 90 -2.46 -5.37 0.69
C CYS A 90 -3.19 -4.47 -0.31
N LYS A 91 -4.51 -4.65 -0.39
CA LYS A 91 -5.42 -3.87 -1.24
C LYS A 91 -6.78 -3.58 -0.58
N ASP A 92 -6.90 -3.86 0.71
CA ASP A 92 -8.15 -3.75 1.48
C ASP A 92 -8.55 -2.29 1.74
N ARG A 93 -7.56 -1.39 1.85
CA ARG A 93 -7.78 0.04 2.10
C ARG A 93 -6.62 0.91 1.66
N ASN A 94 -6.90 2.19 1.46
CA ASN A 94 -5.86 3.20 1.25
C ASN A 94 -4.83 3.18 2.38
N PHE A 95 -3.56 3.27 2.01
CA PHE A 95 -2.39 3.33 2.90
C PHE A 95 -2.24 2.09 3.81
N CYS A 96 -2.77 0.94 3.40
CA CYS A 96 -2.65 -0.31 4.16
C CYS A 96 -1.20 -0.75 4.38
N ASN A 97 -0.25 -0.30 3.54
CA ASN A 97 1.18 -0.62 3.67
C ASN A 97 1.94 0.25 4.68
N ARG A 98 1.25 0.93 5.59
CA ARG A 98 1.87 1.71 6.67
C ARG A 98 2.79 0.80 7.53
N MET A 99 3.96 1.34 7.88
CA MET A 99 4.97 0.66 8.72
C MET A 99 4.68 0.86 10.20
#